data_AF-A0A7X9CPD5-F1
#
_entry.id   AF-A0A7X9CPD5-F1
#
_cell.length_a   1.000
_cell.length_b   1.000
_cell.length_c   1.000
_cell.angle_alpha   90.00
_cell.angle_beta   90.00
_cell.angle_gamma   90.00
#
_symmetry.space_group_name_H-M   'P 1'
#
loop_
_entity.id
_entity.type
_entity.pdbx_description
1 polymer ?
#
loop_
_entity_poly.entity_id
_entity_poly.type
_entity_poly.pdbx_seq_one_letter_code
_entity_poly.pdbx_strand_id
1 'polypeptide(L)'
;MFNLKRKSFKKFDFILLLTVLLISIYGIIMIKSATLTFEIQRHVKVQIISTVLGIVAIVFLVLMDYQFIGKFYIPIYIVSVGLLVAVALFGVGDEQWGARSWLYIGGFGFQPAELSKVGLIIFLAKYIDKNKNEINQPITLLKILFFAAIPMMLIFKQPDLGTTAVVLFYVAVMLFAAGLDWKYIGYAVILAVISLPLIWFKLDNYQKNRIFSFLEPEKDLTGTNYQAYQSRIAVGSGKIFGRGLFQGTQTQYNFLPEKQTDFIFAVVAEELG
;
A
#
# COMPACT_ATOMS: atom_id res chain seq x y z
N MET A 1 -26.14 -14.69 -3.84
CA MET A 1 -24.72 -14.57 -3.44
C MET A 1 -23.82 -14.60 -4.68
N PHE A 2 -23.89 -15.65 -5.49
CA PHE A 2 -23.28 -15.68 -6.83
C PHE A 2 -24.34 -15.39 -7.89
N ASN A 3 -24.11 -14.38 -8.73
CA ASN A 3 -25.10 -13.91 -9.71
C ASN A 3 -24.63 -14.12 -11.15
N LEU A 4 -24.43 -15.39 -11.51
CA LEU A 4 -23.93 -15.81 -12.83
C LEU A 4 -24.85 -15.37 -13.99
N LYS A 5 -26.14 -15.16 -13.74
CA LYS A 5 -27.13 -14.77 -14.77
C LYS A 5 -27.07 -13.30 -15.20
N ARG A 6 -26.56 -12.39 -14.35
CA ARG A 6 -26.45 -10.94 -14.66
C ARG A 6 -25.08 -10.55 -15.21
N LYS A 7 -24.04 -11.37 -15.00
CA LYS A 7 -22.68 -11.09 -15.49
C LYS A 7 -22.49 -11.70 -16.86
N SER A 8 -22.81 -10.93 -17.91
CA SER A 8 -22.39 -11.29 -19.25
C SER A 8 -20.87 -11.20 -19.31
N PHE A 9 -20.19 -12.35 -19.46
CA PHE A 9 -18.73 -12.41 -19.68
C PHE A 9 -18.29 -11.53 -20.87
N LYS A 10 -19.22 -11.14 -21.77
CA LYS A 10 -18.97 -10.18 -22.85
C LYS A 10 -18.66 -8.76 -22.38
N LYS A 11 -19.01 -8.38 -21.15
CA LYS A 11 -18.69 -7.07 -20.54
C LYS A 11 -17.49 -7.12 -19.59
N PHE A 12 -16.82 -8.27 -19.50
CA PHE A 12 -15.64 -8.41 -18.68
C PHE A 12 -14.45 -7.71 -19.34
N ASP A 13 -13.72 -6.91 -18.58
CA ASP A 13 -12.54 -6.20 -19.09
C ASP A 13 -11.34 -7.15 -19.14
N PHE A 14 -11.23 -7.87 -20.25
CA PHE A 14 -10.12 -8.80 -20.50
C PHE A 14 -8.79 -8.09 -20.67
N ILE A 15 -8.78 -6.82 -21.09
CA ILE A 15 -7.56 -6.03 -21.24
C ILE A 15 -6.96 -5.77 -19.86
N LEU A 16 -7.79 -5.36 -18.90
CA LEU A 16 -7.36 -5.17 -17.52
C LEU A 16 -6.82 -6.47 -16.91
N LEU A 17 -7.55 -7.59 -17.07
CA LEU A 17 -7.10 -8.88 -16.55
C LEU A 17 -5.76 -9.29 -17.16
N LEU A 18 -5.61 -9.21 -18.48
CA LEU A 18 -4.36 -9.55 -19.17
C LEU A 18 -3.22 -8.64 -18.71
N THR A 19 -3.47 -7.35 -18.57
CA THR A 19 -2.47 -6.38 -18.09
C THR A 19 -1.98 -6.74 -16.67
N VAL A 20 -2.90 -7.08 -15.76
CA VAL A 20 -2.55 -7.51 -14.40
C VAL A 20 -1.72 -8.81 -14.42
N LEU A 21 -2.10 -9.77 -15.26
CA LEU A 21 -1.35 -11.03 -15.39
C LEU A 21 0.07 -10.81 -15.94
N LEU A 22 0.20 -9.98 -16.98
CA LEU A 22 1.51 -9.67 -17.58
C LEU A 22 2.43 -8.96 -16.59
N ILE A 23 1.92 -7.96 -15.87
CA ILE A 23 2.69 -7.24 -14.83
C ILE A 23 3.06 -8.18 -13.67
N SER A 24 2.18 -9.11 -13.30
CA SER A 24 2.46 -10.11 -12.25
C SER A 24 3.56 -11.08 -12.66
N ILE A 25 3.52 -11.60 -13.91
CA ILE A 25 4.57 -12.46 -14.47
C ILE A 25 5.89 -11.70 -14.54
N TYR A 26 5.86 -10.47 -15.02
CA TYR A 26 7.01 -9.58 -15.06
C TYR A 26 7.61 -9.38 -13.66
N GLY A 27 6.78 -9.09 -12.65
CA GLY A 27 7.22 -8.97 -11.26
C GLY A 27 7.88 -10.24 -10.72
N ILE A 28 7.35 -11.43 -11.04
CA ILE A 28 7.97 -12.71 -10.65
C ILE A 28 9.36 -12.87 -11.28
N ILE A 29 9.52 -12.51 -12.55
CA ILE A 29 10.81 -12.55 -13.25
C ILE A 29 11.81 -11.61 -12.57
N MET A 30 11.38 -10.39 -12.22
CA MET A 30 12.25 -9.41 -11.57
C MET A 30 12.62 -9.81 -10.14
N ILE A 31 11.69 -10.40 -9.37
CA ILE A 31 12.00 -10.96 -8.04
C ILE A 31 13.03 -12.09 -8.17
N LYS A 32 12.87 -12.97 -9.16
CA LYS A 32 13.87 -14.01 -9.45
C LYS A 32 15.25 -13.40 -9.72
N SER A 33 15.30 -12.29 -10.47
CA SER A 33 16.56 -11.59 -10.74
C SER A 33 17.17 -10.97 -9.48
N ALA A 34 16.36 -10.28 -8.69
CA ALA A 34 16.79 -9.66 -7.45
C ALA A 34 17.32 -10.68 -6.43
N THR A 35 16.71 -11.87 -6.35
CA THR A 35 17.07 -12.91 -5.38
C THR A 35 18.00 -13.99 -5.93
N LEU A 36 18.58 -13.81 -7.12
CA LEU A 36 19.38 -14.84 -7.78
C LEU A 36 20.58 -15.29 -6.94
N THR A 37 21.19 -14.36 -6.19
CA THR A 37 22.34 -14.60 -5.32
C THR A 37 22.00 -15.06 -3.91
N PHE A 38 20.71 -15.23 -3.59
CA PHE A 38 20.31 -15.72 -2.27
C PHE A 38 20.42 -17.24 -2.21
N GLU A 39 20.98 -17.78 -1.12
CA GLU A 39 21.15 -19.23 -0.95
C GLU A 39 19.81 -19.99 -0.97
N ILE A 40 18.74 -19.35 -0.47
CA ILE A 40 17.41 -19.94 -0.38
C ILE A 40 16.45 -19.19 -1.31
N GLN A 41 16.02 -19.87 -2.38
CA GLN A 41 15.03 -19.35 -3.33
C GLN A 41 13.58 -19.41 -2.81
N ARG A 42 13.34 -18.96 -1.58
CA ARG A 42 12.01 -18.93 -0.96
C ARG A 42 11.12 -17.85 -1.59
N HIS A 43 11.68 -16.69 -1.91
CA HIS A 43 10.93 -15.51 -2.37
C HIS A 43 10.15 -15.77 -3.66
N VAL A 44 10.77 -16.39 -4.66
CA VAL A 44 10.10 -16.73 -5.93
C VAL A 44 8.94 -17.70 -5.70
N LYS A 45 9.15 -18.74 -4.87
CA LYS A 45 8.09 -19.71 -4.55
C LYS A 45 6.91 -19.04 -3.85
N VAL A 46 7.19 -18.22 -2.84
CA VAL A 46 6.15 -17.46 -2.12
C VAL A 46 5.42 -16.52 -3.07
N GLN A 47 6.13 -15.81 -3.95
CA GLN A 47 5.50 -14.90 -4.91
C GLN A 47 4.56 -15.64 -5.87
N ILE A 48 4.99 -16.78 -6.42
CA ILE A 48 4.14 -17.58 -7.32
C ILE A 48 2.87 -18.04 -6.58
N ILE A 49 3.01 -18.56 -5.36
CA ILE A 49 1.87 -19.01 -4.55
C ILE A 49 0.93 -17.83 -4.25
N SER A 50 1.47 -16.68 -3.84
CA SER A 50 0.71 -15.46 -3.57
C SER A 50 -0.03 -14.94 -4.80
N THR A 51 0.60 -14.97 -5.99
CA THR A 51 -0.04 -14.60 -7.25
C THR A 51 -1.19 -15.55 -7.59
N VAL A 52 -1.00 -16.86 -7.42
CA VAL A 52 -2.07 -17.85 -7.66
C VAL A 52 -3.24 -17.64 -6.69
N LEU A 53 -2.96 -17.45 -5.39
CA LEU A 53 -3.98 -17.14 -4.39
C LEU A 53 -4.72 -15.83 -4.72
N GLY A 54 -4.01 -14.81 -5.18
CA GLY A 54 -4.59 -13.55 -5.64
C GLY A 54 -5.53 -13.73 -6.84
N ILE A 55 -5.13 -14.52 -7.84
CA ILE A 55 -5.99 -14.84 -9.00
C ILE A 55 -7.25 -15.58 -8.55
N VAL A 56 -7.12 -16.56 -7.65
CA VAL A 56 -8.28 -17.28 -7.08
C VAL A 56 -9.21 -16.31 -6.34
N ALA A 57 -8.66 -15.37 -5.56
CA ALA A 57 -9.44 -14.35 -4.87
C ALA A 57 -10.17 -13.42 -5.87
N ILE A 58 -9.51 -12.99 -6.96
CA ILE A 58 -10.12 -12.20 -8.04
C ILE A 58 -11.29 -12.96 -8.65
N VAL A 59 -11.11 -14.23 -9.02
CA VAL A 59 -12.18 -15.06 -9.60
C VAL A 59 -13.36 -15.14 -8.63
N PHE A 60 -13.11 -15.39 -7.35
CA PHE A 60 -14.18 -15.43 -6.35
C PHE A 60 -14.94 -14.11 -6.23
N LEU A 61 -14.24 -12.98 -6.14
CA LEU A 61 -14.84 -11.64 -6.07
C LEU A 61 -15.63 -11.29 -7.34
N VAL A 62 -15.14 -11.68 -8.51
CA VAL A 62 -15.83 -11.51 -9.79
C VAL A 62 -17.10 -12.34 -9.86
N LEU A 63 -17.24 -13.43 -9.10
CA LEU A 63 -18.49 -14.19 -9.05
C LEU A 63 -19.51 -13.60 -8.07
N MET A 64 -19.07 -12.82 -7.08
CA MET A 64 -19.93 -12.20 -6.09
C MET A 64 -20.69 -10.97 -6.64
N ASP A 65 -21.90 -10.74 -6.12
CA ASP A 65 -22.67 -9.54 -6.39
C ASP A 65 -22.19 -8.38 -5.50
N TYR A 66 -21.74 -7.28 -6.11
CA TYR A 66 -21.26 -6.11 -5.35
C TYR A 66 -22.36 -5.48 -4.49
N GLN A 67 -23.64 -5.59 -4.90
CA GLN A 67 -24.76 -5.12 -4.09
C GLN A 67 -24.94 -5.98 -2.84
N PHE A 68 -24.64 -7.28 -2.93
CA PHE A 68 -24.65 -8.16 -1.78
C PHE A 68 -23.51 -7.82 -0.82
N ILE A 69 -22.29 -7.59 -1.32
CA ILE A 69 -21.15 -7.15 -0.51
C ILE A 69 -21.49 -5.85 0.25
N GLY A 70 -22.11 -4.89 -0.44
CA GLY A 70 -22.54 -3.62 0.16
C GLY A 70 -23.57 -3.76 1.29
N LYS A 71 -24.30 -4.87 1.42
CA LYS A 71 -25.19 -5.11 2.58
C LYS A 71 -24.41 -5.42 3.86
N PHE A 72 -23.21 -5.97 3.74
CA PHE A 72 -22.34 -6.34 4.87
C PHE A 72 -21.33 -5.23 5.23
N TYR A 73 -21.54 -4.00 4.76
CA TYR A 73 -20.60 -2.91 4.97
C TYR A 73 -20.27 -2.66 6.46
N ILE A 74 -21.26 -2.78 7.37
CA ILE A 74 -21.06 -2.66 8.83
C ILE A 74 -20.22 -3.82 9.39
N PRO A 75 -20.60 -5.11 9.19
CA PRO A 75 -19.74 -6.22 9.59
C PRO A 75 -18.31 -6.13 9.03
N ILE A 76 -18.15 -5.77 7.76
CA ILE A 76 -16.84 -5.59 7.11
C ILE A 76 -16.00 -4.54 7.83
N TYR A 77 -16.60 -3.40 8.19
CA TYR A 77 -15.94 -2.35 8.96
C TYR A 77 -15.53 -2.83 10.35
N ILE A 78 -16.44 -3.49 11.08
CA ILE A 78 -16.16 -4.00 12.43
C ILE A 78 -15.00 -5.01 12.39
N VAL A 79 -15.01 -5.94 11.43
CA VAL A 79 -13.91 -6.90 11.25
C VAL A 79 -12.61 -6.19 10.89
N SER A 80 -12.65 -5.18 10.00
CA SER A 80 -11.46 -4.40 9.64
C SER A 80 -10.84 -3.68 10.84
N VAL A 81 -11.66 -2.97 11.61
CA VAL A 81 -11.21 -2.31 12.84
C VAL A 81 -10.74 -3.33 13.87
N GLY A 82 -11.45 -4.44 14.05
CA GLY A 82 -11.05 -5.52 14.95
C GLY A 82 -9.70 -6.12 14.59
N LEU A 83 -9.40 -6.30 13.30
CA LEU A 83 -8.10 -6.76 12.82
C LEU A 83 -6.98 -5.73 13.08
N LEU A 84 -7.27 -4.44 12.93
CA LEU A 84 -6.32 -3.37 13.28
C LEU A 84 -6.06 -3.30 14.79
N VAL A 85 -7.08 -3.55 15.60
CA VAL A 85 -6.92 -3.68 17.06
C VAL A 85 -6.10 -4.93 17.39
N ALA A 86 -6.36 -6.06 16.72
CA ALA A 86 -5.62 -7.30 16.92
C ALA A 86 -4.12 -7.12 16.63
N VAL A 87 -3.74 -6.43 15.56
CA VAL A 87 -2.33 -6.14 15.28
C VAL A 87 -1.74 -5.09 16.21
N ALA A 88 -2.52 -4.13 16.69
CA ALA A 88 -2.03 -3.20 17.70
C ALA A 88 -1.67 -3.91 19.03
N LEU A 89 -2.33 -5.03 19.35
CA LEU A 89 -2.10 -5.81 20.57
C LEU A 89 -1.09 -6.96 20.40
N PHE A 90 -1.18 -7.69 19.29
CA PHE A 90 -0.43 -8.93 19.03
C PHE A 90 0.51 -8.84 17.83
N GLY A 91 0.59 -7.67 17.19
CA GLY A 91 1.41 -7.45 16.01
C GLY A 91 2.90 -7.51 16.33
N VAL A 92 3.64 -7.98 15.34
CA VAL A 92 5.10 -8.05 15.34
C VAL A 92 5.65 -7.29 14.12
N GLY A 93 6.96 -7.05 14.09
CA GLY A 93 7.65 -6.40 12.96
C GLY A 93 8.38 -5.10 13.31
N ASP A 94 8.31 -4.68 14.57
CA ASP A 94 8.97 -3.50 15.11
C ASP A 94 10.50 -3.57 15.04
N GLU A 95 11.10 -4.73 15.28
CA GLU A 95 12.57 -4.89 15.17
C GLU A 95 13.06 -4.96 13.72
N GLN A 96 12.27 -5.54 12.80
CA GLN A 96 12.67 -5.77 11.41
C GLN A 96 12.34 -4.60 10.48
N TRP A 97 11.18 -3.97 10.68
CA TRP A 97 10.63 -2.96 9.76
C TRP A 97 10.18 -1.68 10.47
N GLY A 98 10.44 -1.55 11.79
CA GLY A 98 10.10 -0.37 12.56
C GLY A 98 8.60 -0.19 12.85
N ALA A 99 7.77 -1.19 12.52
CA ALA A 99 6.31 -1.12 12.62
C ALA A 99 5.71 -2.46 13.09
N ARG A 100 4.85 -2.41 14.11
CA ARG A 100 4.00 -3.55 14.55
C ARG A 100 2.80 -3.69 13.62
N SER A 101 3.05 -4.12 12.38
CA SER A 101 2.03 -4.13 11.33
C SER A 101 1.69 -5.54 10.82
N TRP A 102 2.40 -6.58 11.27
CA TRP A 102 2.21 -7.95 10.80
C TRP A 102 1.62 -8.88 11.86
N LEU A 103 0.69 -9.74 11.44
CA LEU A 103 0.22 -10.87 12.23
C LEU A 103 0.69 -12.17 11.57
N TYR A 104 1.27 -13.06 12.37
CA TYR A 104 1.68 -14.38 11.93
C TYR A 104 0.77 -15.45 12.53
N ILE A 105 0.22 -16.29 11.66
CA ILE A 105 -0.55 -17.48 12.04
C ILE A 105 0.21 -18.69 11.47
N GLY A 106 0.95 -19.37 12.34
CA GLY A 106 1.88 -20.42 11.93
C GLY A 106 2.97 -19.88 10.99
N GLY A 107 3.06 -20.42 9.77
CA GLY A 107 4.03 -19.99 8.75
C GLY A 107 3.56 -18.86 7.82
N PHE A 108 2.35 -18.34 8.02
CA PHE A 108 1.74 -17.32 7.15
C PHE A 108 1.66 -15.98 7.88
N GLY A 109 2.33 -14.97 7.32
CA GLY A 109 2.22 -13.58 7.76
C GLY A 109 1.26 -12.82 6.85
N PHE A 110 0.38 -12.00 7.44
CA PHE A 110 -0.40 -11.02 6.69
C PHE A 110 -0.42 -9.68 7.40
N GLN A 111 -0.60 -8.61 6.63
CA GLN A 111 -0.72 -7.25 7.13
C GLN A 111 -2.20 -6.86 7.22
N PRO A 112 -2.78 -6.73 8.43
CA PRO A 112 -4.19 -6.38 8.60
C PRO A 112 -4.61 -5.05 7.96
N ALA A 113 -3.67 -4.12 7.83
CA ALA A 113 -3.93 -2.82 7.21
C ALA A 113 -4.33 -2.95 5.72
N GLU A 114 -3.79 -3.95 4.99
CA GLU A 114 -4.16 -4.20 3.60
C GLU A 114 -5.64 -4.58 3.45
N LEU A 115 -6.11 -5.52 4.27
CA LEU A 115 -7.51 -5.93 4.26
C LEU A 115 -8.42 -4.80 4.77
N SER A 116 -7.96 -4.05 5.77
CA SER A 116 -8.71 -2.94 6.36
C SER A 116 -8.89 -1.77 5.40
N LYS A 117 -7.94 -1.51 4.50
CA LYS A 117 -8.11 -0.52 3.43
C LYS A 117 -9.30 -0.87 2.54
N VAL A 118 -9.36 -2.11 2.06
CA VAL A 118 -10.48 -2.58 1.22
C VAL A 118 -11.80 -2.52 1.99
N GLY A 119 -11.81 -2.97 3.24
CA GLY A 119 -13.01 -2.93 4.09
C GLY A 119 -13.49 -1.51 4.36
N LEU A 120 -12.59 -0.57 4.61
CA LEU A 120 -12.91 0.84 4.81
C LEU A 120 -13.46 1.47 3.53
N ILE A 121 -12.89 1.18 2.36
CA ILE A 121 -13.43 1.64 1.07
C ILE A 121 -14.87 1.16 0.87
N ILE A 122 -15.15 -0.12 1.14
CA ILE A 122 -16.51 -0.67 1.01
C ILE A 122 -17.47 0.02 1.99
N PHE A 123 -17.05 0.18 3.25
CA PHE A 123 -17.85 0.84 4.28
C PHE A 123 -18.16 2.29 3.90
N LEU A 124 -17.14 3.08 3.59
CA LEU A 124 -17.29 4.49 3.26
C LEU A 124 -18.08 4.66 1.98
N ALA A 125 -17.84 3.85 0.95
CA ALA A 125 -18.60 3.92 -0.30
C ALA A 125 -20.09 3.72 -0.03
N LYS A 126 -20.46 2.73 0.79
CA LYS A 126 -21.87 2.49 1.10
C LYS A 126 -22.47 3.53 2.03
N TYR A 127 -21.69 4.01 3.00
CA TYR A 127 -22.14 5.04 3.93
C TYR A 127 -22.35 6.39 3.22
N ILE A 128 -21.43 6.76 2.33
CA ILE A 128 -21.54 7.95 1.47
C ILE A 128 -22.74 7.83 0.52
N ASP A 129 -22.91 6.68 -0.15
CA ASP A 129 -24.07 6.42 -1.03
C ASP A 129 -25.41 6.66 -0.31
N LYS A 130 -25.54 6.20 0.94
CA LYS A 130 -26.75 6.41 1.76
C LYS A 130 -26.98 7.88 2.16
N ASN A 131 -25.92 8.67 2.30
CA ASN A 131 -26.00 10.06 2.78
C ASN A 131 -25.61 11.06 1.67
N LYS A 132 -25.68 10.66 0.39
CA LYS A 132 -25.13 11.43 -0.74
C LYS A 132 -25.70 12.85 -0.82
N ASN A 133 -27.00 13.01 -0.56
CA ASN A 133 -27.68 14.30 -0.62
C ASN A 133 -27.31 15.22 0.56
N GLU A 134 -26.67 14.66 1.60
CA GLU A 134 -26.33 15.36 2.84
C GLU A 134 -24.82 15.45 3.05
N ILE A 135 -24.01 15.16 2.01
CA ILE A 135 -22.54 15.13 2.10
C ILE A 135 -21.94 16.44 2.61
N ASN A 136 -22.57 17.58 2.26
CA ASN A 136 -22.15 18.92 2.65
C ASN A 136 -22.73 19.37 4.01
N GLN A 137 -23.54 18.55 4.68
CA GLN A 137 -23.98 18.83 6.04
C GLN A 137 -22.83 18.55 7.03
N PRO A 138 -22.48 19.50 7.92
CA PRO A 138 -21.34 19.33 8.82
C PRO A 138 -21.41 18.07 9.69
N ILE A 139 -22.60 17.69 10.16
CA ILE A 139 -22.79 16.51 11.00
C ILE A 139 -22.53 15.22 10.21
N THR A 140 -23.01 15.15 8.97
CA THR A 140 -22.82 13.98 8.09
C THR A 140 -21.36 13.84 7.70
N LEU A 141 -20.71 14.95 7.33
CA LEU A 141 -19.27 14.98 7.05
C LEU A 141 -18.46 14.55 8.28
N LEU A 142 -18.79 15.06 9.47
CA LEU A 142 -18.09 14.70 10.71
C LEU A 142 -18.23 13.21 11.04
N LYS A 143 -19.41 12.60 10.80
CA LYS A 143 -19.60 11.16 10.96
C LYS A 143 -18.73 10.35 9.99
N ILE A 144 -18.66 10.75 8.72
CA ILE A 144 -17.82 10.08 7.72
C ILE A 144 -16.35 10.17 8.13
N LEU A 145 -15.89 11.37 8.50
CA LEU A 145 -14.53 11.59 8.97
C LEU A 145 -14.23 10.81 10.25
N PHE A 146 -15.17 10.71 11.19
CA PHE A 146 -15.03 9.92 12.40
C PHE A 146 -14.81 8.43 12.08
N PHE A 147 -15.63 7.84 11.22
CA PHE A 147 -15.46 6.44 10.83
C PHE A 147 -14.18 6.19 10.03
N ALA A 148 -13.72 7.15 9.23
CA ALA A 148 -12.43 7.06 8.55
C ALA A 148 -11.24 7.24 9.52
N ALA A 149 -11.38 8.10 10.52
CA ALA A 149 -10.33 8.41 11.49
C ALA A 149 -9.99 7.23 12.40
N ILE A 150 -10.96 6.40 12.78
CA ILE A 150 -10.71 5.22 13.64
C ILE A 150 -9.63 4.30 13.08
N PRO A 151 -9.78 3.68 11.89
CA PRO A 151 -8.75 2.82 11.32
C PRO A 151 -7.48 3.59 10.98
N MET A 152 -7.58 4.84 10.52
CA MET A 152 -6.43 5.69 10.24
C MET A 152 -5.56 5.92 11.49
N MET A 153 -6.17 6.21 12.64
CA MET A 153 -5.48 6.39 13.91
C MET A 153 -4.85 5.08 14.41
N LEU A 154 -5.51 3.94 14.20
CA LEU A 154 -4.95 2.63 14.57
C LEU A 154 -3.71 2.30 13.73
N ILE A 155 -3.73 2.59 12.43
CA ILE A 155 -2.58 2.40 11.53
C ILE A 155 -1.46 3.38 11.87
N PHE A 156 -1.78 4.64 12.13
CA PHE A 156 -0.81 5.64 12.54
C PHE A 156 -0.08 5.26 13.85
N LYS A 157 -0.79 4.62 14.78
CA LYS A 157 -0.21 4.07 16.02
C LYS A 157 0.70 2.84 15.80
N GLN A 158 0.69 2.24 14.61
CA GLN A 158 1.58 1.13 14.22
C GLN A 158 2.88 1.61 13.57
N PRO A 159 3.32 2.84 13.88
CA PRO A 159 4.23 3.66 13.07
C PRO A 159 4.17 3.59 11.53
N ASP A 160 3.03 3.20 10.92
CA ASP A 160 2.93 3.05 9.46
C ASP A 160 2.37 4.31 8.79
N LEU A 161 3.27 5.29 8.59
CA LEU A 161 2.92 6.57 7.95
C LEU A 161 2.52 6.41 6.48
N GLY A 162 3.14 5.47 5.76
CA GLY A 162 2.86 5.22 4.34
C GLY A 162 1.42 4.76 4.13
N THR A 163 1.00 3.75 4.89
CA THR A 163 -0.37 3.24 4.80
C THR A 163 -1.38 4.28 5.31
N THR A 164 -1.05 5.04 6.36
CA THR A 164 -1.89 6.14 6.85
C THR A 164 -2.14 7.19 5.75
N ALA A 165 -1.09 7.58 5.01
CA ALA A 165 -1.20 8.54 3.92
C ALA A 165 -2.06 8.01 2.76
N VAL A 166 -1.93 6.73 2.41
CA VAL A 166 -2.79 6.08 1.40
C VAL A 166 -4.26 6.12 1.83
N VAL A 167 -4.54 5.85 3.11
CA VAL A 167 -5.90 5.92 3.67
C VAL A 167 -6.46 7.33 3.58
N LEU A 168 -5.69 8.33 4.01
CA LEU A 168 -6.09 9.73 3.91
C LEU A 168 -6.38 10.12 2.46
N PHE A 169 -5.52 9.72 1.53
CA PHE A 169 -5.65 10.05 0.12
C PHE A 169 -6.93 9.48 -0.49
N TYR A 170 -7.21 8.17 -0.36
CA TYR A 170 -8.42 7.63 -0.97
C TYR A 170 -9.70 8.14 -0.28
N VAL A 171 -9.67 8.44 1.03
CA VAL A 171 -10.83 9.05 1.72
C VAL A 171 -11.13 10.43 1.13
N ALA A 172 -10.09 11.24 0.90
CA ALA A 172 -10.23 12.54 0.26
C ALA A 172 -10.80 12.41 -1.16
N VAL A 173 -10.27 11.47 -1.96
CA VAL A 173 -10.76 11.19 -3.32
C VAL A 173 -12.22 10.73 -3.31
N MET A 174 -12.62 9.87 -2.36
CA MET A 174 -14.00 9.40 -2.24
C MET A 174 -14.97 10.53 -1.87
N LEU A 175 -14.59 11.40 -0.92
CA LEU A 175 -15.38 12.57 -0.55
C LEU A 175 -15.50 13.56 -1.71
N PHE A 176 -14.41 13.79 -2.42
CA PHE A 176 -14.40 14.60 -3.64
C PHE A 176 -15.34 14.05 -4.71
N ALA A 177 -15.23 12.75 -5.01
CA ALA A 177 -16.08 12.06 -5.98
C ALA A 177 -17.57 12.03 -5.56
N ALA A 178 -17.86 12.16 -4.26
CA ALA A 178 -19.21 12.26 -3.73
C ALA A 178 -19.85 13.64 -3.90
N GLY A 179 -19.09 14.66 -4.33
CA GLY A 179 -19.58 16.03 -4.51
C GLY A 179 -19.41 16.93 -3.29
N LEU A 180 -18.40 16.66 -2.44
CA LEU A 180 -18.05 17.56 -1.34
C LEU A 180 -17.59 18.93 -1.88
N ASP A 181 -18.11 20.01 -1.31
CA ASP A 181 -17.77 21.37 -1.73
C ASP A 181 -16.27 21.67 -1.55
N TRP A 182 -15.67 22.37 -2.53
CA TRP A 182 -14.24 22.73 -2.54
C TRP A 182 -13.76 23.51 -1.31
N LYS A 183 -14.66 24.26 -0.66
CA LYS A 183 -14.39 24.99 0.59
C LYS A 183 -13.89 24.06 1.70
N TYR A 184 -14.45 22.85 1.84
CA TYR A 184 -13.99 21.88 2.84
C TYR A 184 -12.60 21.33 2.52
N ILE A 185 -12.30 21.12 1.23
CA ILE A 185 -10.96 20.71 0.78
C ILE A 185 -9.95 21.83 1.06
N GLY A 186 -10.32 23.09 0.78
CA GLY A 186 -9.52 24.25 1.12
C GLY A 186 -9.23 24.35 2.62
N TYR A 187 -10.24 24.17 3.47
CA TYR A 187 -10.06 24.14 4.93
C TYR A 187 -9.13 23.01 5.38
N ALA A 188 -9.24 21.81 4.79
CA ALA A 188 -8.35 20.70 5.11
C ALA A 188 -6.89 20.98 4.73
N VAL A 189 -6.65 21.57 3.55
CA VAL A 189 -5.30 21.96 3.11
C VAL A 189 -4.71 23.04 4.02
N ILE A 190 -5.49 24.08 4.35
CA ILE A 190 -5.06 25.15 5.25
C ILE A 190 -4.71 24.56 6.63
N LEU A 191 -5.57 23.70 7.18
CA LEU A 191 -5.33 23.05 8.46
C LEU A 191 -4.07 22.16 8.43
N ALA A 192 -3.84 21.42 7.34
CA ALA A 192 -2.63 20.63 7.16
C ALA A 192 -1.37 21.50 7.17
N VAL A 193 -1.35 22.61 6.42
CA VAL A 193 -0.23 23.56 6.39
C VAL A 193 0.01 24.19 7.76
N ILE A 194 -1.05 24.64 8.45
CA ILE A 194 -0.96 25.22 9.80
C ILE A 194 -0.44 24.19 10.82
N SER A 195 -0.70 22.90 10.61
CA SER A 195 -0.23 21.84 11.51
C SER A 195 1.26 21.48 11.33
N LEU A 196 1.91 21.88 10.23
CA LEU A 196 3.31 21.53 9.93
C LEU A 196 4.31 21.91 11.05
N PRO A 197 4.27 23.12 11.65
CA PRO A 197 5.17 23.46 12.75
C PRO A 197 4.96 22.56 13.96
N LEU A 198 3.71 22.26 14.32
CA LEU A 198 3.40 21.37 15.45
C LEU A 198 3.91 19.95 15.22
N ILE A 199 3.79 19.46 13.98
CA ILE A 199 4.34 18.16 13.58
C ILE A 199 5.86 18.20 13.73
N TRP A 200 6.54 19.22 13.19
CA TRP A 200 7.99 19.37 13.26
C TRP A 200 8.55 19.30 14.68
N PHE A 201 7.89 19.98 15.64
CA PHE A 201 8.32 19.96 17.04
C PHE A 201 8.09 18.60 17.71
N LYS A 202 7.12 17.80 17.24
CA LYS A 202 6.86 16.44 17.74
C LYS A 202 7.64 15.34 17.05
N LEU A 203 8.32 15.61 15.94
CA LEU A 203 9.12 14.60 15.25
C LEU A 203 10.33 14.19 16.09
N ASP A 204 10.54 12.89 16.18
CA ASP A 204 11.72 12.30 16.81
C ASP A 204 12.99 12.59 15.98
N ASN A 205 14.16 12.50 16.61
CA ASN A 205 15.44 12.73 15.94
C ASN A 205 15.63 11.83 14.71
N TYR A 206 15.18 10.57 14.78
CA TYR A 206 15.21 9.65 13.65
C TYR A 206 14.36 10.15 12.47
N GLN A 207 13.15 10.65 12.73
CA GLN A 207 12.25 11.15 11.69
C GLN A 207 12.79 12.43 11.04
N LYS A 208 13.35 13.34 11.85
CA LYS A 208 14.03 14.54 11.35
C LYS A 208 15.22 14.17 10.49
N ASN A 209 16.05 13.22 10.93
CA ASN A 209 17.18 12.74 10.16
C ASN A 209 16.74 12.15 8.82
N ARG A 210 15.64 11.39 8.75
CA ARG A 210 15.08 10.90 7.47
C ARG A 210 14.68 12.04 6.51
N ILE A 211 14.16 13.15 7.01
CA ILE A 211 13.85 14.33 6.18
C ILE A 211 15.14 14.97 5.66
N PHE A 212 16.15 15.18 6.52
CA PHE A 212 17.43 15.73 6.09
C PHE A 212 18.17 14.80 5.12
N SER A 213 18.14 13.49 5.37
CA SER A 213 18.63 12.44 4.48
C SER A 213 17.98 12.48 3.10
N PHE A 214 16.69 12.82 3.02
CA PHE A 214 15.99 12.97 1.75
C PHE A 214 16.43 14.23 0.99
N LEU A 215 16.63 15.35 1.70
CA LEU A 215 17.05 16.64 1.11
C LEU A 215 18.54 16.65 0.73
N GLU A 216 19.39 16.05 1.57
CA GLU A 216 20.86 16.00 1.45
C GLU A 216 21.34 14.53 1.46
N PRO A 217 21.02 13.74 0.42
CA PRO A 217 21.37 12.31 0.37
C PRO A 217 22.88 12.04 0.38
N GLU A 218 23.70 13.01 -0.03
CA GLU A 218 25.16 12.87 -0.15
C GLU A 218 25.91 12.96 1.18
N LYS A 219 25.24 13.38 2.25
CA LYS A 219 25.87 13.68 3.54
C LYS A 219 26.26 12.45 4.37
N ASP A 220 25.59 11.32 4.14
CA ASP A 220 25.78 10.07 4.90
C ASP A 220 25.71 8.85 3.97
N LEU A 221 26.78 8.66 3.18
CA LEU A 221 26.85 7.61 2.16
C LEU A 221 27.02 6.20 2.73
N THR A 222 27.37 6.05 4.01
CA THR A 222 27.63 4.74 4.65
C THR A 222 26.59 4.35 5.69
N GLY A 223 25.80 5.31 6.18
CA GLY A 223 24.73 5.07 7.14
C GLY A 223 23.35 5.06 6.48
N THR A 224 22.52 6.01 6.88
CA THR A 224 21.09 6.05 6.57
C THR A 224 20.76 6.23 5.09
N ASN A 225 21.67 6.80 4.29
CA ASN A 225 21.44 7.06 2.87
C ASN A 225 22.05 6.02 1.95
N TYR A 226 22.78 5.02 2.48
CA TYR A 226 23.47 4.01 1.67
C TYR A 226 22.53 3.35 0.66
N GLN A 227 21.35 2.88 1.12
CA GLN A 227 20.36 2.23 0.25
C GLN A 227 19.86 3.17 -0.86
N ALA A 228 19.52 4.41 -0.52
CA ALA A 228 19.05 5.40 -1.48
C ALA A 228 20.15 5.77 -2.50
N TYR A 229 21.39 5.89 -2.04
CA TYR A 229 22.54 6.18 -2.89
C TYR A 229 22.85 5.03 -3.85
N GLN A 230 22.91 3.80 -3.35
CA GLN A 230 23.13 2.61 -4.19
C GLN A 230 22.00 2.40 -5.19
N SER A 231 20.75 2.68 -4.80
CA SER A 231 19.62 2.67 -5.72
C SER A 231 19.79 3.67 -6.87
N ARG A 232 20.28 4.89 -6.60
CA ARG A 232 20.58 5.87 -7.66
C ARG A 232 21.69 5.39 -8.58
N ILE A 233 22.75 4.78 -8.02
CA ILE A 233 23.83 4.18 -8.83
C ILE A 233 23.27 3.08 -9.72
N ALA A 234 22.45 2.17 -9.18
CA ALA A 234 21.84 1.06 -9.92
C ALA A 234 21.03 1.58 -11.12
N VAL A 235 20.14 2.55 -10.88
CA VAL A 235 19.36 3.21 -11.94
C VAL A 235 20.27 3.84 -12.99
N GLY A 236 21.27 4.62 -12.57
CA GLY A 236 22.22 5.26 -13.50
C GLY A 236 23.08 4.25 -14.28
N SER A 237 23.32 3.08 -13.69
CA SER A 237 24.09 1.98 -14.25
C SER A 237 23.39 1.30 -15.44
N GLY A 238 22.06 1.31 -15.46
CA GLY A 238 21.24 0.74 -16.53
C GLY A 238 21.26 1.54 -17.83
N LYS A 239 21.56 2.85 -17.80
CA LYS A 239 21.47 3.73 -18.98
C LYS A 239 20.10 3.58 -19.66
N ILE A 240 20.02 3.72 -20.99
CA ILE A 240 18.75 3.66 -21.74
C ILE A 240 18.30 2.22 -22.04
N PHE A 241 19.25 1.27 -22.16
CA PHE A 241 18.99 -0.08 -22.64
C PHE A 241 19.10 -1.16 -21.57
N GLY A 242 19.42 -0.77 -20.33
CA GLY A 242 19.74 -1.69 -19.25
C GLY A 242 21.09 -2.36 -19.41
N ARG A 243 21.50 -3.08 -18.37
CA ARG A 243 22.65 -3.99 -18.41
C ARG A 243 22.34 -5.37 -18.96
N GLY A 244 21.06 -5.70 -19.14
CA GLY A 244 20.59 -7.04 -19.46
C GLY A 244 19.99 -7.73 -18.23
N LEU A 245 18.94 -8.53 -18.47
CA LEU A 245 18.26 -9.30 -17.44
C LEU A 245 19.25 -10.26 -16.75
N PHE A 246 19.25 -10.26 -15.41
CA PHE A 246 20.19 -11.02 -14.56
C PHE A 246 21.65 -10.52 -14.58
N GLN A 247 21.92 -9.36 -15.18
CA GLN A 247 23.28 -8.82 -15.34
C GLN A 247 23.49 -7.51 -14.55
N GLY A 248 22.54 -7.11 -13.71
CA GLY A 248 22.66 -5.91 -12.89
C GLY A 248 23.78 -6.03 -11.86
N THR A 249 24.83 -5.23 -11.96
CA THR A 249 25.98 -5.35 -11.05
C THR A 249 25.64 -4.98 -9.61
N GLN A 250 24.88 -3.90 -9.39
CA GLN A 250 24.47 -3.50 -8.04
C GLN A 250 23.54 -4.55 -7.42
N THR A 251 22.65 -5.09 -8.26
CA THR A 251 21.75 -6.18 -7.91
C THR A 251 22.51 -7.45 -7.56
N GLN A 252 23.32 -8.00 -8.48
CA GLN A 252 23.92 -9.32 -8.30
C GLN A 252 25.04 -9.33 -7.24
N TYR A 253 25.83 -8.26 -7.11
CA TYR A 253 26.88 -8.17 -6.08
C TYR A 253 26.38 -7.75 -4.70
N ASN A 254 25.05 -7.67 -4.48
CA ASN A 254 24.43 -7.34 -3.19
C ASN A 254 24.85 -5.97 -2.62
N PHE A 255 25.22 -5.02 -3.47
CA PHE A 255 25.47 -3.63 -3.06
C PHE A 255 24.18 -2.90 -2.67
N LEU A 256 23.02 -3.40 -3.11
CA LEU A 256 21.71 -2.87 -2.78
C LEU A 256 20.98 -3.77 -1.77
N PRO A 257 20.89 -3.37 -0.49
CA PRO A 257 20.10 -4.09 0.52
C PRO A 257 18.61 -4.04 0.17
N GLU A 258 17.86 -5.07 0.57
CA GLU A 258 16.38 -5.15 0.38
C GLU A 258 15.92 -4.91 -1.08
N LYS A 259 16.76 -5.26 -2.06
CA LYS A 259 16.50 -5.15 -3.51
C LYS A 259 15.26 -5.91 -3.98
N GLN A 260 14.84 -6.93 -3.25
CA GLN A 260 13.68 -7.76 -3.56
C GLN A 260 12.34 -7.17 -3.08
N THR A 261 12.38 -6.15 -2.22
CA THR A 261 11.19 -5.45 -1.69
C THR A 261 11.24 -3.97 -2.08
N ASP A 262 11.90 -3.14 -1.29
CA ASP A 262 11.79 -1.68 -1.33
C ASP A 262 12.47 -1.07 -2.55
N PHE A 263 13.44 -1.80 -3.15
CA PHE A 263 14.25 -1.32 -4.26
C PHE A 263 14.12 -2.14 -5.55
N ILE A 264 13.02 -2.89 -5.72
CA ILE A 264 12.80 -3.70 -6.93
C ILE A 264 12.77 -2.84 -8.21
N PHE A 265 12.34 -1.58 -8.12
CA PHE A 265 12.38 -0.64 -9.23
C PHE A 265 13.82 -0.33 -9.67
N ALA A 266 14.75 -0.21 -8.73
CA ALA A 266 16.16 0.03 -9.05
C ALA A 266 16.78 -1.17 -9.78
N VAL A 267 16.36 -2.39 -9.44
CA VAL A 267 16.73 -3.61 -10.17
C VAL A 267 16.21 -3.58 -11.61
N VAL A 268 14.94 -3.20 -11.79
CA VAL A 268 14.32 -3.04 -13.11
C VAL A 268 15.10 -2.05 -13.96
N ALA A 269 15.35 -0.84 -13.43
CA ALA A 269 16.06 0.20 -14.15
C ALA A 269 17.50 -0.20 -14.48
N GLU A 270 18.21 -0.85 -13.53
CA GLU A 270 19.56 -1.34 -13.77
C GLU A 270 19.61 -2.37 -14.92
N GLU A 271 18.69 -3.32 -14.94
CA GLU A 271 18.74 -4.45 -15.87
C GLU A 271 18.11 -4.17 -17.23
N LEU A 272 17.09 -3.29 -17.29
CA LEU A 272 16.26 -3.10 -18.48
C LEU A 272 16.27 -1.68 -19.04
N GLY A 273 16.83 -0.70 -18.30
CA GLY A 273 16.90 0.71 -18.71
C GLY A 273 15.77 1.56 -18.13
#